data_AF-D4DLH5-F1
#
_entry.id   AF-D4DLH5-F1
#
_cell.length_a   1.000
_cell.length_b   1.000
_cell.length_c   1.000
_cell.angle_alpha   90.00
_cell.angle_beta   90.00
_cell.angle_gamma   90.00
#
_symmetry.space_group_name_H-M   'P 1'
#
loop_
_entity.id
_entity.type
_entity.pdbx_description
1 polymer ?
#
loop_
_entity_poly.entity_id
_entity_poly.type
_entity_poly.pdbx_seq_one_letter_code
_entity_poly.pdbx_strand_id
1 'polypeptide(L)'
;MHLLEPQDAQEFSSILLSCVEKRLEVTPCRDTFKQLFTINGITNLSTVKGSYEWSKQEEFTHIELNVRGHRTLVDSFKEYTSAVLFKDFYTGAILETKDVVKRNTFSHLPWVLTIYLNRVEFDINAGEMKKITDYHEFPEEIDMSPYLSSEADKSQSGDYILFGVVVHASGPSNAHYYTFIRPKPDGHFYKFDDDRVTLATMKDAMNDNFGVFKTSQEQPPSKVLEPYYNAKKYQEKTATMLIYIRKCEANRVLADVLQDEIPDRIYSSPSAYTQEDHLRDFYGSKLTKEAEAAINAQSKELKANYTTNSDINVRLFSINDFYKHHGLDIVPKLPTDDKSASSLSYSHLQENMLVQELVSAVTQALNIPGKATRIWPMITRQNGTIRPIGPPLDPGVTMGDVRKTHYPRLPHEFQLWVESDGCFYGDRNGPDSSLVFLKYFDVIKQEITGFCSVYIHPNDRPDDLSPMICRAMEWEPNTPISYYEEIKPTSIDKMDGKKTMKQLEIGDGDIICFQRAMTSTEYVITIKYFSKLYSHSQLE
;
A
#
# COMPACT_ATOMS: atom_id res chain seq x y z
N MET A 1 -10.62 22.31 -33.45
CA MET A 1 -10.52 21.25 -32.43
C MET A 1 -10.71 19.91 -33.11
N HIS A 2 -9.66 19.10 -33.15
CA HIS A 2 -9.81 17.69 -33.52
C HIS A 2 -10.19 16.94 -32.24
N LEU A 3 -11.25 16.12 -32.29
CA LEU A 3 -11.84 15.47 -31.10
C LEU A 3 -10.96 14.36 -30.46
N LEU A 4 -9.69 14.24 -30.87
CA LEU A 4 -8.81 13.10 -30.58
C LEU A 4 -7.36 13.52 -30.24
N GLU A 5 -7.11 14.82 -30.04
CA GLU A 5 -5.80 15.30 -29.55
C GLU A 5 -5.74 15.14 -28.02
N PRO A 6 -4.74 14.44 -27.44
CA PRO A 6 -4.59 14.34 -25.98
C PRO A 6 -4.33 15.73 -25.38
N GLN A 7 -5.24 16.22 -24.55
CA GLN A 7 -5.08 17.46 -23.80
C GLN A 7 -4.50 17.21 -22.41
N ASP A 8 -3.86 18.22 -21.82
CA ASP A 8 -3.46 18.14 -20.42
C ASP A 8 -4.67 18.27 -19.49
N ALA A 9 -4.70 17.49 -18.41
CA ALA A 9 -5.74 17.56 -17.39
C ALA A 9 -5.77 18.92 -16.66
N GLN A 10 -4.65 19.65 -16.62
CA GLN A 10 -4.56 21.03 -16.12
C GLN A 10 -5.26 22.02 -17.05
N GLU A 11 -5.00 21.93 -18.35
CA GLU A 11 -5.60 22.81 -19.36
C GLU A 11 -7.13 22.60 -19.43
N PHE A 12 -7.57 21.34 -19.56
CA PHE A 12 -9.00 21.03 -19.64
C PHE A 12 -9.77 21.47 -18.39
N SER A 13 -9.24 21.18 -17.19
CA SER A 13 -9.84 21.59 -15.92
C SER A 13 -9.93 23.12 -15.79
N SER A 14 -8.86 23.83 -16.16
CA SER A 14 -8.82 25.30 -16.11
C SER A 14 -9.84 25.95 -17.04
N ILE A 15 -9.95 25.44 -18.28
CA ILE A 15 -10.95 25.89 -19.26
C ILE A 15 -12.37 25.60 -18.75
N LEU A 16 -12.61 24.39 -18.23
CA LEU A 16 -13.91 23.96 -17.72
C LEU A 16 -14.36 24.83 -16.53
N LEU A 17 -13.50 25.03 -15.54
CA LEU A 17 -13.81 25.82 -14.35
C LEU A 17 -14.06 27.30 -14.71
N SER A 18 -13.25 27.90 -15.59
CA SER A 18 -13.50 29.26 -16.08
C SER A 18 -14.83 29.39 -16.86
N CYS A 19 -15.19 28.38 -17.66
CA CYS A 19 -16.49 28.33 -18.33
C CYS A 19 -17.67 28.15 -17.36
N VAL A 20 -17.47 27.48 -16.23
CA VAL A 20 -18.47 27.34 -15.16
C VAL A 20 -18.61 28.64 -14.38
N GLU A 21 -17.50 29.22 -13.90
CA GLU A 21 -17.46 30.49 -13.16
C GLU A 21 -18.27 31.59 -13.88
N LYS A 22 -17.96 31.81 -15.15
CA LYS A 22 -18.60 32.81 -16.01
C LYS A 22 -20.09 32.58 -16.24
N ARG A 23 -20.57 31.34 -16.11
CA ARG A 23 -22.01 31.01 -16.15
C ARG A 23 -22.68 31.18 -14.79
N LEU A 24 -21.93 31.04 -13.70
CA LEU A 24 -22.42 31.19 -12.33
C LEU A 24 -22.43 32.64 -11.85
N GLU A 25 -21.59 33.55 -12.39
CA GLU A 25 -21.55 34.99 -12.09
C GLU A 25 -22.95 35.63 -11.92
N VAL A 26 -23.86 35.34 -12.86
CA VAL A 26 -25.23 35.89 -12.92
C VAL A 26 -26.25 35.13 -12.07
N THR A 27 -25.80 34.24 -11.18
CA THR A 27 -26.64 33.33 -10.38
C THR A 27 -26.40 33.51 -8.87
N PRO A 28 -27.28 32.98 -7.99
CA PRO A 28 -27.01 32.91 -6.56
C PRO A 28 -25.76 32.11 -6.20
N CYS A 29 -25.32 31.19 -7.06
CA CYS A 29 -24.22 30.26 -6.78
C CYS A 29 -22.81 30.84 -7.03
N ARG A 30 -22.68 32.09 -7.51
CA ARG A 30 -21.38 32.73 -7.78
C ARG A 30 -20.46 32.73 -6.54
N ASP A 31 -21.03 32.99 -5.37
CA ASP A 31 -20.27 33.12 -4.12
C ASP A 31 -19.86 31.72 -3.62
N THR A 32 -20.67 30.70 -3.91
CA THR A 32 -20.37 29.28 -3.66
C THR A 32 -19.25 28.77 -4.57
N PHE A 33 -19.18 29.20 -5.83
CA PHE A 33 -18.06 28.86 -6.72
C PHE A 33 -16.73 29.35 -6.14
N LYS A 34 -16.69 30.61 -5.66
CA LYS A 34 -15.50 31.17 -5.02
C LYS A 34 -15.09 30.39 -3.77
N GLN A 35 -16.05 30.01 -2.92
CA GLN A 35 -15.80 29.16 -1.75
C GLN A 35 -15.31 27.75 -2.11
N LEU A 36 -15.81 27.17 -3.21
CA LEU A 36 -15.46 25.80 -3.63
C LEU A 36 -14.10 25.70 -4.31
N PHE A 37 -13.70 26.69 -5.14
CA PHE A 37 -12.56 26.52 -6.05
C PHE A 37 -11.58 27.70 -6.13
N THR A 38 -11.92 28.92 -5.68
CA THR A 38 -11.03 30.08 -5.86
C THR A 38 -9.99 30.17 -4.74
N ILE A 39 -8.72 30.19 -5.13
CA ILE A 39 -7.56 30.50 -4.29
C ILE A 39 -7.19 31.96 -4.51
N ASN A 40 -6.92 32.69 -3.42
CA ASN A 40 -6.42 34.07 -3.50
C ASN A 40 -4.95 34.08 -3.11
N GLY A 41 -4.06 34.18 -4.10
CA GLY A 41 -2.63 34.35 -3.89
C GLY A 41 -2.26 35.82 -3.64
N ILE A 42 -1.26 36.03 -2.78
CA ILE A 42 -0.52 37.28 -2.65
C ILE A 42 0.93 37.02 -3.05
N THR A 43 1.34 37.63 -4.16
CA THR A 43 2.75 37.78 -4.55
C THR A 43 3.27 39.08 -3.96
N ASN A 44 4.13 39.01 -2.95
CA ASN A 44 4.85 40.16 -2.40
C ASN A 44 6.22 40.31 -3.08
N LEU A 45 6.61 41.55 -3.41
CA LEU A 45 7.93 41.89 -3.95
C LEU A 45 8.54 43.08 -3.19
N SER A 46 9.83 43.00 -2.86
CA SER A 46 10.57 44.09 -2.20
C SER A 46 11.99 44.25 -2.73
N THR A 47 12.49 45.48 -2.77
CA THR A 47 13.87 45.77 -3.23
C THR A 47 14.90 45.48 -2.14
N VAL A 48 15.96 44.72 -2.43
CA VAL A 48 17.06 44.47 -1.47
C VAL A 48 17.80 45.76 -1.08
N LYS A 49 17.86 46.73 -2.00
CA LYS A 49 18.54 48.02 -1.83
C LYS A 49 17.55 49.17 -2.10
N GLY A 50 16.61 49.35 -1.17
CA GLY A 50 15.60 50.39 -1.20
C GLY A 50 14.48 50.10 -0.21
N SER A 51 13.56 51.05 -0.04
CA SER A 51 12.37 50.93 0.81
C SER A 51 11.09 50.78 -0.03
N TYR A 52 11.19 50.08 -1.17
CA TYR A 52 10.06 49.85 -2.07
C TYR A 52 9.57 48.41 -1.91
N GLU A 53 8.33 48.30 -1.44
CA GLU A 53 7.58 47.05 -1.32
C GLU A 53 6.27 47.20 -2.09
N TRP A 54 5.84 46.16 -2.79
CA TRP A 54 4.55 46.10 -3.45
C TRP A 54 4.02 44.69 -3.47
N SER A 55 2.69 44.55 -3.46
CA SER A 55 2.01 43.27 -3.53
C SER A 55 1.09 43.21 -4.74
N LYS A 56 0.95 42.00 -5.30
CA LYS A 56 -0.03 41.67 -6.32
C LYS A 56 -0.95 40.58 -5.77
N GLN A 57 -2.26 40.81 -5.83
CA GLN A 57 -3.26 39.80 -5.54
C GLN A 57 -3.71 39.13 -6.84
N GLU A 58 -3.85 37.81 -6.82
CA GLU A 58 -4.18 36.99 -7.99
C GLU A 58 -5.18 35.90 -7.59
N GLU A 59 -6.31 35.80 -8.28
CA GLU A 59 -7.29 34.72 -8.11
C GLU A 59 -7.00 33.60 -9.11
N PHE A 60 -7.03 32.34 -8.67
CA PHE A 60 -6.81 31.16 -9.52
C PHE A 60 -7.48 29.89 -8.93
N THR A 61 -7.66 28.85 -9.75
CA THR A 61 -8.40 27.62 -9.37
C THR A 61 -7.52 26.45 -8.89
N HIS A 62 -6.20 26.59 -8.99
CA HIS A 62 -5.26 25.53 -8.65
C HIS A 62 -3.87 26.04 -8.26
N ILE A 63 -3.12 25.27 -7.48
CA ILE A 63 -1.71 25.54 -7.19
C ILE A 63 -0.84 24.64 -8.07
N GLU A 64 0.04 25.23 -8.88
CA GLU A 64 1.08 24.48 -9.58
C GLU A 64 2.36 24.41 -8.73
N LEU A 65 2.93 23.21 -8.58
CA LEU A 65 4.10 22.93 -7.75
C LEU A 65 5.18 22.17 -8.52
N ASN A 66 6.43 22.60 -8.38
CA ASN A 66 7.60 21.86 -8.85
C ASN A 66 7.74 20.54 -8.08
N VAL A 67 7.93 19.41 -8.77
CA VAL A 67 8.42 18.18 -8.10
C VAL A 67 9.94 18.04 -8.15
N ARG A 68 10.61 18.67 -9.13
CA ARG A 68 12.04 18.44 -9.38
C ARG A 68 12.91 18.88 -8.19
N GLY A 69 13.61 17.93 -7.59
CA GLY A 69 14.46 18.16 -6.42
C GLY A 69 13.75 18.05 -5.07
N HIS A 70 12.42 17.96 -5.07
CA HIS A 70 11.60 17.82 -3.86
C HIS A 70 11.18 16.37 -3.67
N ARG A 71 11.30 15.85 -2.44
CA ARG A 71 10.87 14.47 -2.14
C ARG A 71 9.41 14.37 -1.73
N THR A 72 8.83 15.47 -1.25
CA THR A 72 7.49 15.50 -0.66
C THR A 72 6.69 16.71 -1.17
N LEU A 73 5.36 16.59 -1.18
CA LEU A 73 4.44 17.71 -1.43
C LEU A 73 4.69 18.89 -0.49
N VAL A 74 5.03 18.60 0.76
CA VAL A 74 5.33 19.58 1.81
C VAL A 74 6.60 20.38 1.50
N ASP A 75 7.60 19.77 0.85
CA ASP A 75 8.82 20.49 0.43
C ASP A 75 8.59 21.40 -0.78
N SER A 76 7.80 20.94 -1.76
CA SER A 76 7.36 21.78 -2.89
C SER A 76 6.60 23.03 -2.42
N PHE A 77 5.74 22.92 -1.40
CA PHE A 77 5.06 24.07 -0.80
C PHE A 77 6.00 25.01 -0.01
N LYS A 78 7.02 24.47 0.67
CA LYS A 78 8.08 25.28 1.30
C LYS A 78 8.85 26.10 0.25
N GLU A 79 9.20 25.51 -0.90
CA GLU A 79 9.81 26.26 -2.01
C GLU A 79 8.86 27.35 -2.53
N TYR A 80 7.62 26.99 -2.85
CA TYR A 80 6.61 27.90 -3.40
C TYR A 80 6.39 29.15 -2.52
N THR A 81 6.46 29.00 -1.20
CA THR A 81 6.25 30.10 -0.22
C THR A 81 7.55 30.71 0.34
N SER A 82 8.71 30.27 -0.15
CA SER A 82 10.02 30.84 0.21
C SER A 82 10.29 32.18 -0.46
N ALA A 83 11.25 32.92 0.09
CA ALA A 83 11.74 34.17 -0.48
C ALA A 83 12.77 33.89 -1.58
N VAL A 84 12.46 34.22 -2.83
CA VAL A 84 13.32 34.01 -4.00
C VAL A 84 13.94 35.34 -4.43
N LEU A 85 15.27 35.37 -4.53
CA LEU A 85 16.03 36.55 -4.97
C LEU A 85 16.17 36.57 -6.49
N PHE A 86 15.57 37.57 -7.13
CA PHE A 86 15.78 37.92 -8.53
C PHE A 86 16.83 39.04 -8.60
N LYS A 87 17.95 38.77 -9.29
CA LYS A 87 18.96 39.79 -9.62
C LYS A 87 18.58 40.48 -10.92
N ASP A 88 19.07 41.71 -11.07
CA ASP A 88 18.94 42.52 -12.28
C ASP A 88 17.49 42.65 -12.80
N PHE A 89 16.51 42.68 -11.89
CA PHE A 89 15.09 42.76 -12.26
C PHE A 89 14.75 44.14 -12.83
N TYR A 90 14.19 44.18 -14.04
CA TYR A 90 13.76 45.42 -14.69
C TYR A 90 12.38 45.85 -14.17
N THR A 91 12.36 46.91 -13.36
CA THR A 91 11.13 47.35 -12.65
C THR A 91 10.11 48.09 -13.53
N GLY A 92 10.44 48.42 -14.78
CA GLY A 92 9.58 49.14 -15.72
C GLY A 92 9.41 50.64 -15.42
N ALA A 93 9.36 51.02 -14.14
CA ALA A 93 9.25 52.40 -13.66
C ALA A 93 10.60 53.15 -13.58
N ILE A 94 11.72 52.42 -13.65
CA ILE A 94 13.08 52.98 -13.60
C ILE A 94 13.92 52.29 -14.68
N LEU A 95 14.80 53.05 -15.35
CA LEU A 95 15.75 52.55 -16.35
C LEU A 95 16.85 51.65 -15.76
N GLU A 96 16.94 51.56 -14.43
CA GLU A 96 17.91 50.75 -13.69
C GLU A 96 17.30 49.41 -13.26
N THR A 97 18.07 48.34 -13.45
CA THR A 97 17.76 47.02 -12.88
C THR A 97 18.01 47.00 -11.37
N LYS A 98 17.26 46.19 -10.62
CA LYS A 98 17.40 46.09 -9.15
C LYS A 98 17.33 44.64 -8.65
N ASP A 99 18.02 44.38 -7.55
CA ASP A 99 17.87 43.14 -6.77
C ASP A 99 16.49 43.17 -6.07
N VAL A 100 15.62 42.19 -6.36
CA VAL A 100 14.24 42.10 -5.85
C VAL A 100 14.00 40.73 -5.21
N VAL A 101 13.44 40.70 -4.01
CA VAL A 101 12.95 39.48 -3.37
C VAL A 101 11.47 39.31 -3.70
N LYS A 102 11.10 38.16 -4.27
CA LYS A 102 9.71 37.74 -4.48
C LYS A 102 9.33 36.72 -3.40
N ARG A 103 8.12 36.77 -2.86
CA ARG A 103 7.56 35.72 -2.00
C ARG A 103 6.07 35.53 -2.27
N ASN A 104 5.63 34.28 -2.44
CA ASN A 104 4.20 33.95 -2.59
C ASN A 104 3.62 33.51 -1.22
N THR A 105 2.36 33.85 -0.97
CA THR A 105 1.55 33.44 0.19
C THR A 105 0.08 33.37 -0.20
N PHE A 106 -0.79 32.72 0.57
CA PHE A 106 -2.23 32.68 0.29
C PHE A 106 -3.04 33.52 1.29
N SER A 107 -3.99 34.33 0.83
CA SER A 107 -4.94 35.05 1.71
C SER A 107 -6.27 34.32 1.89
N HIS A 108 -6.63 33.46 0.93
CA HIS A 108 -7.76 32.54 1.01
C HIS A 108 -7.43 31.23 0.30
N LEU A 109 -7.95 30.12 0.82
CA LEU A 109 -7.88 28.78 0.23
C LEU A 109 -9.29 28.17 0.19
N PRO A 110 -9.71 27.57 -0.93
CA PRO A 110 -11.08 27.07 -1.13
C PRO A 110 -11.35 25.77 -0.39
N TRP A 111 -12.60 25.29 -0.41
CA TRP A 111 -12.97 24.00 0.16
C TRP A 111 -12.48 22.81 -0.67
N VAL A 112 -12.37 22.94 -2.01
CA VAL A 112 -11.74 21.95 -2.90
C VAL A 112 -10.41 22.52 -3.39
N LEU A 113 -9.31 22.02 -2.85
CA LEU A 113 -7.96 22.45 -3.19
C LEU A 113 -7.36 21.55 -4.27
N THR A 114 -7.27 22.09 -5.49
CA THR A 114 -6.63 21.43 -6.63
C THR A 114 -5.14 21.78 -6.67
N ILE A 115 -4.29 20.76 -6.77
CA ILE A 115 -2.83 20.90 -6.84
C ILE A 115 -2.33 20.15 -8.08
N TYR A 116 -1.59 20.85 -8.95
CA TYR A 116 -0.88 20.23 -10.07
C TYR A 116 0.58 20.02 -9.70
N LEU A 117 1.05 18.79 -9.92
CA LEU A 117 2.44 18.40 -9.79
C LEU A 117 3.09 18.59 -11.17
N ASN A 118 3.85 19.67 -11.34
CA ASN A 118 4.54 19.93 -12.60
C ASN A 118 5.61 18.84 -12.81
N ARG A 119 5.25 17.91 -13.69
CA ARG A 119 6.02 16.71 -14.06
C ARG A 119 6.45 16.73 -15.53
N VAL A 120 6.56 17.90 -16.16
CA VAL A 120 7.02 18.00 -17.55
C VAL A 120 8.05 19.11 -17.70
N GLU A 121 9.25 18.76 -18.16
CA GLU A 121 10.35 19.69 -18.40
C GLU A 121 10.82 19.65 -19.85
N PHE A 122 11.27 20.79 -20.38
CA PHE A 122 11.91 20.83 -21.69
C PHE A 122 13.41 20.52 -21.55
N ASP A 123 13.85 19.37 -22.07
CA ASP A 123 15.28 19.01 -22.07
C ASP A 123 15.96 19.74 -23.23
N ILE A 124 16.57 20.90 -22.92
CA ILE A 124 17.23 21.80 -23.89
C ILE A 124 18.28 21.06 -24.76
N ASN A 125 18.87 19.97 -24.26
CA ASN A 125 19.90 19.22 -24.98
C ASN A 125 19.31 18.22 -25.98
N ALA A 126 18.16 17.62 -25.66
CA ALA A 126 17.45 16.69 -26.51
C ALA A 126 16.44 17.40 -27.45
N GLY A 127 15.99 18.61 -27.09
CA GLY A 127 15.03 19.40 -27.85
C GLY A 127 13.56 18.94 -27.67
N GLU A 128 13.27 18.17 -26.62
CA GLU A 128 11.97 17.51 -26.41
C GLU A 128 11.39 17.77 -25.01
N MET A 129 10.07 17.60 -24.89
CA MET A 129 9.36 17.64 -23.61
C MET A 129 9.44 16.27 -22.92
N LYS A 130 9.89 16.26 -21.67
CA LYS A 130 10.31 15.07 -20.93
C LYS A 130 9.50 14.95 -19.63
N LYS A 131 9.02 13.74 -19.35
CA LYS A 131 8.27 13.43 -18.13
C LYS A 131 9.23 13.32 -16.93
N ILE A 132 8.86 13.95 -15.81
CA ILE A 132 9.57 13.84 -14.53
C ILE A 132 8.95 12.70 -13.72
N THR A 133 9.57 11.53 -13.78
CA THR A 133 9.14 10.31 -13.09
C THR A 133 9.62 10.22 -11.64
N ASP A 134 10.42 11.19 -11.18
CA ASP A 134 11.04 11.26 -9.85
C ASP A 134 10.02 11.02 -8.72
N TYR A 135 10.47 10.29 -7.68
CA TYR A 135 9.72 10.05 -6.46
C TYR A 135 9.36 11.36 -5.76
N HIS A 136 8.06 11.59 -5.61
CA HIS A 136 7.47 12.71 -4.89
C HIS A 136 6.24 12.18 -4.13
N GLU A 137 6.35 12.10 -2.81
CA GLU A 137 5.28 11.58 -1.95
C GLU A 137 4.29 12.69 -1.56
N PHE A 138 3.01 12.33 -1.53
CA PHE A 138 1.93 13.19 -1.08
C PHE A 138 1.16 12.50 0.05
N PRO A 139 0.87 13.19 1.17
CA PRO A 139 0.19 12.60 2.30
C PRO A 139 -1.31 12.48 2.04
N GLU A 140 -1.98 11.64 2.83
CA GLU A 140 -3.44 11.60 2.83
C GLU A 140 -4.03 12.91 3.37
N GLU A 141 -3.36 13.51 4.36
CA GLU A 141 -3.80 14.74 5.00
C GLU A 141 -2.70 15.81 4.97
N ILE A 142 -3.07 17.07 4.77
CA ILE A 142 -2.13 18.20 4.74
C ILE A 142 -2.69 19.41 5.48
N ASP A 143 -1.89 19.96 6.39
CA ASP A 143 -2.14 21.27 6.99
C ASP A 143 -1.60 22.37 6.06
N MET A 144 -2.51 23.22 5.60
CA MET A 144 -2.21 24.36 4.73
C MET A 144 -2.04 25.68 5.50
N SER A 145 -2.28 25.69 6.81
CA SER A 145 -2.14 26.87 7.68
C SER A 145 -0.75 27.55 7.62
N PRO A 146 0.39 26.84 7.46
CA PRO A 146 1.72 27.44 7.38
C PRO A 146 1.94 28.31 6.14
N TYR A 147 1.10 28.17 5.10
CA TYR A 147 1.25 28.86 3.81
C TYR A 147 0.32 30.08 3.68
N LEU A 148 -0.56 30.30 4.65
CA LEU A 148 -1.43 31.47 4.74
C LEU A 148 -0.64 32.72 5.18
N SER A 149 -0.98 33.90 4.63
CA SER A 149 -0.36 35.17 5.00
C SER A 149 -0.69 35.59 6.45
N SER A 150 -0.07 36.67 6.95
CA SER A 150 -0.35 37.21 8.29
C SER A 150 -1.77 37.78 8.43
N GLU A 151 -2.35 38.23 7.32
CA GLU A 151 -3.63 38.94 7.21
C GLU A 151 -4.79 38.02 6.79
N ALA A 152 -4.47 36.78 6.40
CA ALA A 152 -5.45 35.76 6.02
C ALA A 152 -6.40 35.42 7.18
N ASP A 153 -7.65 35.09 6.88
CA ASP A 153 -8.56 34.54 7.90
C ASP A 153 -8.11 33.14 8.32
N LYS A 154 -8.03 32.93 9.64
CA LYS A 154 -7.59 31.69 10.30
C LYS A 154 -8.67 31.15 11.26
N SER A 155 -9.92 31.59 11.06
CA SER A 155 -11.10 31.09 11.76
C SER A 155 -11.45 29.64 11.40
N GLN A 156 -11.16 29.22 10.16
CA GLN A 156 -11.32 27.84 9.69
C GLN A 156 -10.01 27.06 9.79
N SER A 157 -10.07 25.79 10.19
CA SER A 157 -8.87 24.93 10.20
C SER A 157 -8.31 24.76 8.79
N GLY A 158 -6.99 24.78 8.67
CA GLY A 158 -6.27 24.56 7.42
C GLY A 158 -6.08 23.09 7.06
N ASP A 159 -6.78 22.17 7.71
CA ASP A 159 -6.63 20.73 7.48
C ASP A 159 -7.40 20.28 6.24
N TYR A 160 -6.71 19.60 5.34
CA TYR A 160 -7.26 19.02 4.11
C TYR A 160 -7.06 17.51 4.08
N ILE A 161 -8.00 16.79 3.47
CA ILE A 161 -7.97 15.33 3.25
C ILE A 161 -8.03 15.00 1.75
N LEU A 162 -7.25 14.01 1.33
CA LEU A 162 -7.12 13.59 -0.07
C LEU A 162 -8.42 12.94 -0.56
N PHE A 163 -9.03 13.58 -1.57
CA PHE A 163 -10.25 13.14 -2.23
C PHE A 163 -9.97 12.43 -3.56
N GLY A 164 -9.02 12.93 -4.35
CA GLY A 164 -8.73 12.39 -5.67
C GLY A 164 -7.27 12.48 -6.09
N VAL A 165 -6.82 11.50 -6.87
CA VAL A 165 -5.49 11.42 -7.48
C VAL A 165 -5.66 11.14 -8.97
N VAL A 166 -5.21 12.05 -9.83
CA VAL A 166 -5.16 11.84 -11.28
C VAL A 166 -3.76 11.37 -11.65
N VAL A 167 -3.70 10.24 -12.36
CA VAL A 167 -2.46 9.56 -12.71
C VAL A 167 -2.26 9.63 -14.22
N HIS A 168 -1.13 10.20 -14.63
CA HIS A 168 -0.62 10.03 -15.98
C HIS A 168 0.25 8.76 -16.02
N ALA A 169 -0.20 7.75 -16.75
CA ALA A 169 0.52 6.51 -16.98
C ALA A 169 1.05 6.47 -18.42
N SER A 170 2.37 6.30 -18.57
CA SER A 170 3.04 6.35 -19.88
C SER A 170 3.72 5.02 -20.19
N GLY A 171 3.70 4.63 -21.47
CA GLY A 171 4.40 3.45 -21.99
C GLY A 171 5.02 3.76 -23.37
N PRO A 172 5.79 2.82 -23.96
CA PRO A 172 6.66 3.07 -25.12
C PRO A 172 6.00 3.60 -26.40
N SER A 173 4.68 3.59 -26.49
CA SER A 173 3.92 4.05 -27.65
C SER A 173 2.53 4.63 -27.31
N ASN A 174 2.21 4.83 -26.03
CA ASN A 174 0.92 5.39 -25.63
C ASN A 174 0.96 6.06 -24.24
N ALA A 175 0.20 7.15 -24.11
CA ALA A 175 -0.08 7.83 -22.85
C ALA A 175 -1.51 7.52 -22.41
N HIS A 176 -1.77 7.49 -21.11
CA HIS A 176 -3.09 7.20 -20.56
C HIS A 176 -3.34 7.95 -19.27
N TYR A 177 -4.59 8.40 -19.08
CA TYR A 177 -5.05 9.04 -17.86
C TYR A 177 -6.11 8.17 -17.18
N TYR A 178 -5.98 8.00 -15.88
CA TYR A 178 -7.03 7.44 -15.02
C TYR A 178 -7.00 8.16 -13.67
N THR A 179 -8.08 8.05 -12.91
CA THR A 179 -8.18 8.70 -11.60
C THR A 179 -8.47 7.68 -10.50
N PHE A 180 -8.05 8.00 -9.28
CA PHE A 180 -8.60 7.42 -8.07
C PHE A 180 -9.45 8.49 -7.38
N ILE A 181 -10.64 8.14 -6.92
CA ILE A 181 -11.54 9.04 -6.19
C ILE A 181 -12.05 8.31 -4.95
N ARG A 182 -12.10 9.00 -3.81
CA ARG A 182 -12.72 8.57 -2.56
C ARG A 182 -14.02 9.36 -2.34
N PRO A 183 -15.21 8.79 -2.61
CA PRO A 183 -16.47 9.55 -2.59
C PRO A 183 -16.94 10.05 -1.22
N LYS A 184 -16.49 9.43 -0.12
CA LYS A 184 -16.81 9.82 1.27
C LYS A 184 -15.52 9.81 2.10
N PRO A 185 -15.32 10.70 3.10
CA PRO A 185 -14.02 10.86 3.76
C PRO A 185 -13.48 9.59 4.43
N ASP A 186 -14.39 8.79 4.99
CA ASP A 186 -14.19 7.48 5.63
C ASP A 186 -14.30 6.29 4.65
N GLY A 187 -14.54 6.56 3.37
CA GLY A 187 -14.77 5.57 2.33
C GLY A 187 -13.50 5.05 1.65
N HIS A 188 -13.67 4.01 0.84
CA HIS A 188 -12.61 3.45 0.00
C HIS A 188 -12.31 4.34 -1.22
N PHE A 189 -11.11 4.20 -1.78
CA PHE A 189 -10.81 4.69 -3.12
C PHE A 189 -11.40 3.77 -4.19
N TYR A 190 -11.81 4.36 -5.30
CA TYR A 190 -12.20 3.68 -6.52
C TYR A 190 -11.36 4.21 -7.67
N LYS A 191 -10.82 3.32 -8.50
CA LYS A 191 -10.13 3.65 -9.74
C LYS A 191 -11.16 3.82 -10.85
N PHE A 192 -11.15 4.96 -11.52
CA PHE A 192 -11.90 5.26 -12.74
C PHE A 192 -10.93 5.22 -13.92
N ASP A 193 -11.06 4.20 -14.77
CA ASP A 193 -10.18 3.88 -15.90
C ASP A 193 -11.06 3.76 -17.16
N ASP A 194 -11.26 4.90 -17.83
CA ASP A 194 -12.24 5.13 -18.90
C ASP A 194 -13.67 4.63 -18.56
N ASP A 195 -14.04 3.49 -19.12
CA ASP A 195 -15.35 2.84 -19.03
C ASP A 195 -15.53 1.96 -17.79
N ARG A 196 -14.47 1.78 -16.99
CA ARG A 196 -14.44 0.87 -15.85
C ARG A 196 -14.15 1.58 -14.54
N VAL A 197 -14.97 1.26 -13.54
CA VAL A 197 -14.77 1.65 -12.14
C VAL A 197 -14.47 0.39 -11.33
N THR A 198 -13.37 0.38 -10.58
CA THR A 198 -12.97 -0.73 -9.71
C THR A 198 -12.59 -0.23 -8.32
N LEU A 199 -12.82 -1.04 -7.28
CA LEU A 199 -12.29 -0.74 -5.94
C LEU A 199 -10.76 -0.66 -5.96
N ALA A 200 -10.17 0.19 -5.11
CA ALA A 200 -8.73 0.39 -5.00
C ALA A 200 -8.29 0.58 -3.54
N THR A 201 -7.10 0.10 -3.18
CA THR A 201 -6.50 0.35 -1.87
C THR A 201 -5.83 1.73 -1.82
N MET A 202 -5.51 2.21 -0.62
CA MET A 202 -4.69 3.42 -0.45
C MET A 202 -3.31 3.27 -1.11
N LYS A 203 -2.73 2.06 -1.11
CA LYS A 203 -1.45 1.78 -1.80
C LYS A 203 -1.58 1.99 -3.31
N ASP A 204 -2.65 1.50 -3.92
CA ASP A 204 -2.91 1.66 -5.36
C ASP A 204 -3.14 3.13 -5.74
N ALA A 205 -3.82 3.89 -4.87
CA ALA A 205 -4.15 5.30 -5.07
C ALA A 205 -2.97 6.25 -4.81
N MET A 206 -2.12 5.96 -3.81
CA MET A 206 -1.04 6.83 -3.36
C MET A 206 0.34 6.28 -3.74
N ASN A 207 0.82 5.27 -3.00
CA ASN A 207 2.21 4.80 -3.06
C ASN A 207 2.65 4.40 -4.47
N ASP A 208 1.80 3.69 -5.22
CA ASP A 208 2.10 3.21 -6.58
C ASP A 208 2.12 4.33 -7.64
N ASN A 209 1.85 5.58 -7.24
CA ASN A 209 1.84 6.77 -8.11
C ASN A 209 2.82 7.88 -7.65
N PHE A 210 3.65 7.66 -6.61
CA PHE A 210 4.66 8.63 -6.16
C PHE A 210 5.80 8.83 -7.17
N GLY A 211 6.14 7.81 -7.96
CA GLY A 211 7.27 7.84 -8.92
C GLY A 211 8.47 7.00 -8.45
N VAL A 212 9.63 7.20 -9.09
CA VAL A 212 10.83 6.35 -8.94
C VAL A 212 12.00 7.07 -8.26
N PHE A 213 12.74 6.35 -7.41
CA PHE A 213 13.94 6.88 -6.76
C PHE A 213 15.11 6.96 -7.75
N LYS A 214 15.61 8.18 -8.02
CA LYS A 214 16.89 8.39 -8.72
C LYS A 214 18.08 8.07 -7.80
N THR A 215 18.52 6.82 -7.78
CA THR A 215 19.80 6.44 -7.14
C THR A 215 20.97 6.83 -8.03
N SER A 216 21.86 7.71 -7.54
CA SER A 216 23.04 8.21 -8.28
C SER A 216 24.18 7.19 -8.46
N GLN A 217 23.85 5.90 -8.53
CA GLN A 217 24.73 4.83 -8.97
C GLN A 217 23.91 3.87 -9.84
N GLU A 218 24.42 3.58 -11.04
CA GLU A 218 24.03 2.39 -11.80
C GLU A 218 24.63 1.14 -11.13
N GLN A 219 24.14 0.80 -9.94
CA GLN A 219 24.23 -0.59 -9.49
C GLN A 219 23.26 -1.41 -10.35
N PRO A 220 23.65 -2.61 -10.84
CA PRO A 220 22.67 -3.51 -11.45
C PRO A 220 21.58 -3.80 -10.43
N PRO A 221 20.29 -3.82 -10.82
CA PRO A 221 19.18 -3.76 -9.88
C PRO A 221 19.29 -4.84 -8.81
N SER A 222 19.43 -4.40 -7.56
CA SER A 222 19.40 -5.27 -6.37
C SER A 222 18.16 -6.16 -6.45
N LYS A 223 18.34 -7.48 -6.32
CA LYS A 223 17.31 -8.49 -6.61
C LYS A 223 16.24 -8.61 -5.51
N VAL A 224 15.65 -7.48 -5.15
CA VAL A 224 14.35 -7.41 -4.48
C VAL A 224 13.33 -7.97 -5.47
N LEU A 225 12.67 -9.08 -5.10
CA LEU A 225 11.59 -9.64 -5.91
C LEU A 225 10.29 -8.89 -5.59
N GLU A 226 9.97 -7.88 -6.40
CA GLU A 226 8.60 -7.39 -6.49
C GLU A 226 7.69 -8.50 -7.07
N PRO A 227 6.42 -8.61 -6.61
CA PRO A 227 5.46 -9.57 -7.14
C PRO A 227 5.24 -9.43 -8.65
N TYR A 228 5.24 -10.57 -9.36
CA TYR A 228 5.40 -10.67 -10.81
C TYR A 228 4.20 -10.18 -11.67
N TYR A 229 3.23 -9.47 -11.09
CA TYR A 229 1.87 -9.29 -11.65
C TYR A 229 1.44 -7.85 -11.98
N ASN A 230 2.28 -6.84 -11.72
CA ASN A 230 2.04 -5.45 -12.18
C ASN A 230 2.83 -5.09 -13.47
N ALA A 231 3.48 -6.06 -14.11
CA ALA A 231 4.46 -5.82 -15.17
C ALA A 231 3.83 -5.64 -16.58
N LYS A 232 4.06 -4.45 -17.16
CA LYS A 232 4.01 -4.14 -18.61
C LYS A 232 2.63 -3.93 -19.30
N LYS A 233 1.89 -2.89 -18.90
CA LYS A 233 1.11 -2.06 -19.87
C LYS A 233 1.67 -0.64 -19.95
N TYR A 234 1.89 -0.03 -18.79
CA TYR A 234 2.57 1.26 -18.63
C TYR A 234 3.85 1.04 -17.81
N GLN A 235 4.91 1.77 -18.14
CA GLN A 235 6.20 1.69 -17.45
C GLN A 235 6.38 2.83 -16.43
N GLU A 236 5.71 3.96 -16.66
CA GLU A 236 5.88 5.18 -15.88
C GLU A 236 4.52 5.70 -15.39
N LYS A 237 4.10 5.31 -14.18
CA LYS A 237 2.91 5.84 -13.50
C LYS A 237 3.33 6.96 -12.56
N THR A 238 2.66 8.11 -12.62
CA THR A 238 2.87 9.22 -11.68
C THR A 238 1.58 10.02 -11.49
N ALA A 239 1.28 10.41 -10.25
CA ALA A 239 0.26 11.42 -9.99
C ALA A 239 0.67 12.77 -10.62
N THR A 240 -0.26 13.44 -11.30
CA THR A 240 -0.07 14.76 -11.94
C THR A 240 -1.02 15.82 -11.40
N MET A 241 -2.21 15.44 -10.93
CA MET A 241 -3.11 16.32 -10.17
C MET A 241 -3.58 15.61 -8.90
N LEU A 242 -3.56 16.34 -7.79
CA LEU A 242 -4.13 15.94 -6.51
C LEU A 242 -5.32 16.85 -6.21
N ILE A 243 -6.40 16.27 -5.70
CA ILE A 243 -7.61 16.98 -5.30
C ILE A 243 -7.81 16.70 -3.81
N TYR A 244 -7.76 17.74 -3.01
CA TYR A 244 -7.96 17.71 -1.56
C TYR A 244 -9.25 18.45 -1.18
N ILE A 245 -9.90 18.02 -0.10
CA ILE A 245 -11.09 18.68 0.45
C ILE A 245 -10.81 19.15 1.89
N ARG A 246 -11.21 20.37 2.24
CA ARG A 246 -11.05 20.94 3.58
C ARG A 246 -11.89 20.15 4.57
N LYS A 247 -11.27 19.56 5.60
CA LYS A 247 -11.89 18.54 6.47
C LYS A 247 -13.18 19.03 7.16
N CYS A 248 -13.23 20.28 7.60
CA CYS A 248 -14.41 20.85 8.26
C CYS A 248 -15.62 21.09 7.35
N GLU A 249 -15.44 21.13 6.03
CA GLU A 249 -16.51 21.33 5.03
C GLU A 249 -16.83 20.04 4.24
N ALA A 250 -16.12 18.93 4.51
CA ALA A 250 -16.21 17.71 3.71
C ALA A 250 -17.63 17.14 3.62
N ASN A 251 -18.40 17.16 4.70
CA ASN A 251 -19.80 16.71 4.74
C ASN A 251 -20.74 17.58 3.86
N ARG A 252 -20.33 18.80 3.52
CA ARG A 252 -21.07 19.74 2.67
C ARG A 252 -20.64 19.66 1.21
N VAL A 253 -19.35 19.46 0.96
CA VAL A 253 -18.78 19.26 -0.38
C VAL A 253 -19.16 17.89 -0.94
N LEU A 254 -19.29 16.87 -0.09
CA LEU A 254 -19.61 15.48 -0.44
C LEU A 254 -21.03 15.07 0.02
N ALA A 255 -21.97 16.02 0.02
CA ALA A 255 -23.38 15.71 0.28
C ALA A 255 -23.96 14.82 -0.82
N ASP A 256 -24.81 13.86 -0.46
CA ASP A 256 -25.53 13.02 -1.42
C ASP A 256 -26.59 13.89 -2.15
N VAL A 257 -26.42 14.10 -3.46
CA VAL A 257 -27.33 14.91 -4.28
C VAL A 257 -28.65 14.18 -4.54
N LEU A 258 -29.78 14.81 -4.22
CA LEU A 258 -31.11 14.22 -4.37
C LEU A 258 -31.74 14.59 -5.72
N GLN A 259 -32.66 13.73 -6.20
CA GLN A 259 -33.30 13.88 -7.50
C GLN A 259 -34.15 15.18 -7.59
N ASP A 260 -34.76 15.60 -6.48
CA ASP A 260 -35.58 16.80 -6.36
C ASP A 260 -34.77 18.11 -6.22
N GLU A 261 -33.45 18.01 -6.02
CA GLU A 261 -32.54 19.17 -6.10
C GLU A 261 -32.17 19.54 -7.54
N ILE A 262 -32.45 18.66 -8.52
CA ILE A 262 -32.19 18.88 -9.94
C ILE A 262 -33.40 19.59 -10.57
N PRO A 263 -33.29 20.85 -11.07
CA PRO A 263 -34.46 21.57 -11.57
C PRO A 263 -35.08 20.97 -12.84
N ASP A 264 -36.40 20.81 -12.86
CA ASP A 264 -37.21 20.26 -13.97
C ASP A 264 -36.77 20.71 -15.37
N ARG A 265 -36.37 21.98 -15.52
CA ARG A 265 -35.90 22.58 -16.79
C ARG A 265 -34.63 21.96 -17.38
N ILE A 266 -33.87 21.18 -16.60
CA ILE A 266 -32.69 20.42 -17.07
C ILE A 266 -33.13 19.16 -17.82
N TYR A 267 -34.31 18.63 -17.50
CA TYR A 267 -34.91 17.48 -18.16
C TYR A 267 -35.68 17.95 -19.42
N SER A 268 -35.11 17.67 -20.59
CA SER A 268 -35.51 18.24 -21.89
C SER A 268 -36.98 17.98 -22.26
N SER A 269 -37.84 19.01 -22.24
CA SER A 269 -39.21 19.14 -22.81
C SER A 269 -39.94 17.83 -23.25
N PRO A 270 -41.16 17.49 -22.75
CA PRO A 270 -41.82 16.17 -22.86
C PRO A 270 -41.68 15.32 -24.14
N SER A 271 -41.55 15.91 -25.33
CA SER A 271 -41.28 15.19 -26.59
C SER A 271 -39.85 14.67 -26.75
N ALA A 272 -38.86 15.29 -26.09
CA ALA A 272 -37.50 14.80 -26.05
C ALA A 272 -37.35 13.68 -25.02
N TYR A 273 -38.00 13.74 -23.84
CA TYR A 273 -38.11 12.58 -22.92
C TYR A 273 -38.55 11.29 -23.63
N THR A 274 -39.53 11.32 -24.56
CA THR A 274 -39.91 10.10 -25.29
C THR A 274 -38.81 9.47 -26.16
N GLN A 275 -37.66 10.13 -26.34
CA GLN A 275 -36.45 9.54 -26.93
C GLN A 275 -35.27 9.51 -25.94
N GLU A 276 -35.12 10.50 -25.05
CA GLU A 276 -34.09 10.55 -24.01
C GLU A 276 -34.39 9.63 -22.83
N ASP A 277 -35.63 9.50 -22.33
CA ASP A 277 -36.02 8.44 -21.37
C ASP A 277 -36.11 7.10 -22.07
N HIS A 278 -36.52 7.00 -23.33
CA HIS A 278 -36.32 5.75 -24.06
C HIS A 278 -34.83 5.39 -24.19
N LEU A 279 -33.92 6.36 -24.28
CA LEU A 279 -32.47 6.14 -24.20
C LEU A 279 -31.92 6.11 -22.76
N ARG A 280 -32.63 6.55 -21.72
CA ARG A 280 -32.16 6.64 -20.32
C ARG A 280 -32.84 5.62 -19.42
N ASP A 281 -33.86 4.93 -19.91
CA ASP A 281 -34.28 3.59 -19.51
C ASP A 281 -33.61 2.53 -20.40
N PHE A 282 -33.30 2.80 -21.68
CA PHE A 282 -32.46 1.89 -22.46
C PHE A 282 -30.99 1.95 -22.04
N TYR A 283 -30.41 3.12 -21.71
CA TYR A 283 -29.09 3.23 -21.08
C TYR A 283 -29.14 3.23 -19.56
N GLY A 284 -30.24 3.56 -18.88
CA GLY A 284 -30.32 3.40 -17.43
C GLY A 284 -30.68 1.98 -17.03
N SER A 285 -31.47 1.25 -17.85
CA SER A 285 -31.66 -0.20 -17.72
C SER A 285 -30.82 -1.04 -18.68
N LYS A 286 -29.97 -0.45 -19.54
CA LYS A 286 -28.69 -1.09 -19.91
C LYS A 286 -27.70 -0.85 -18.81
N LEU A 287 -27.28 0.37 -18.45
CA LEU A 287 -26.30 0.56 -17.38
C LEU A 287 -26.76 -0.03 -16.04
N THR A 288 -28.05 -0.29 -15.76
CA THR A 288 -28.44 -1.21 -14.68
C THR A 288 -28.68 -2.67 -15.07
N LYS A 289 -28.90 -3.12 -16.32
CA LYS A 289 -28.83 -4.57 -16.70
C LYS A 289 -27.51 -5.02 -17.37
N GLU A 290 -26.54 -4.13 -17.44
CA GLU A 290 -25.17 -4.21 -17.96
C GLU A 290 -24.20 -3.64 -16.92
N ALA A 291 -24.67 -2.96 -15.87
CA ALA A 291 -24.05 -3.06 -14.54
C ALA A 291 -24.70 -4.18 -13.71
N GLU A 292 -26.01 -4.42 -13.62
CA GLU A 292 -26.47 -5.69 -12.99
C GLU A 292 -26.10 -6.89 -13.85
N ALA A 293 -25.82 -6.78 -15.15
CA ALA A 293 -25.09 -7.82 -15.90
C ALA A 293 -23.74 -7.31 -16.44
N ALA A 294 -23.05 -6.47 -15.66
CA ALA A 294 -21.61 -6.61 -15.46
C ALA A 294 -21.42 -7.17 -14.05
N ILE A 295 -21.84 -6.52 -12.98
CA ILE A 295 -21.98 -7.10 -11.64
C ILE A 295 -22.58 -8.52 -11.64
N ASN A 296 -23.51 -8.93 -12.55
CA ASN A 296 -23.82 -10.36 -12.83
C ASN A 296 -23.33 -10.96 -14.17
N ALA A 297 -22.67 -10.25 -15.10
CA ALA A 297 -21.86 -10.93 -16.13
C ALA A 297 -20.48 -11.22 -15.55
N GLN A 298 -19.75 -10.23 -15.03
CA GLN A 298 -18.75 -10.39 -13.97
C GLN A 298 -19.25 -11.35 -12.85
N SER A 299 -20.36 -11.23 -12.11
CA SER A 299 -20.79 -12.34 -11.20
C SER A 299 -21.41 -13.58 -11.89
N LYS A 300 -20.97 -13.83 -13.13
CA LYS A 300 -21.13 -15.00 -14.02
C LYS A 300 -19.97 -15.10 -15.04
N GLU A 301 -18.78 -14.58 -14.67
CA GLU A 301 -17.53 -14.48 -15.45
C GLU A 301 -16.33 -14.35 -14.50
N LEU A 302 -16.45 -13.61 -13.40
CA LEU A 302 -16.11 -14.15 -12.07
C LEU A 302 -16.83 -15.50 -11.92
N LYS A 303 -18.16 -15.60 -11.70
CA LYS A 303 -18.79 -16.94 -11.53
C LYS A 303 -18.75 -17.89 -12.76
N ALA A 304 -18.24 -17.50 -13.95
CA ALA A 304 -17.94 -18.43 -15.06
C ALA A 304 -16.45 -18.73 -15.25
N ASN A 305 -15.51 -17.80 -15.02
CA ASN A 305 -14.09 -18.18 -14.84
C ASN A 305 -13.86 -18.83 -13.46
N TYR A 306 -14.84 -18.81 -12.56
CA TYR A 306 -14.98 -19.63 -11.35
C TYR A 306 -15.86 -20.88 -11.57
N THR A 307 -16.46 -21.10 -12.76
CA THR A 307 -17.08 -22.40 -13.14
C THR A 307 -16.46 -23.05 -14.38
N THR A 308 -15.37 -22.49 -14.92
CA THR A 308 -14.23 -23.30 -15.30
C THR A 308 -13.58 -23.81 -14.02
N ASN A 309 -13.68 -25.11 -13.72
CA ASN A 309 -13.17 -25.70 -12.48
C ASN A 309 -11.65 -25.52 -12.34
N SER A 310 -11.21 -24.46 -11.66
CA SER A 310 -9.94 -24.42 -10.94
C SER A 310 -10.20 -24.63 -9.45
N ASP A 311 -10.51 -25.89 -9.11
CA ASP A 311 -10.61 -26.35 -7.73
C ASP A 311 -9.33 -25.98 -6.96
N ILE A 312 -9.42 -25.02 -6.03
CA ILE A 312 -8.28 -24.69 -5.18
C ILE A 312 -8.16 -25.77 -4.12
N ASN A 313 -6.97 -26.37 -4.04
CA ASN A 313 -6.57 -27.24 -2.95
C ASN A 313 -5.72 -26.41 -1.97
N VAL A 314 -6.23 -26.18 -0.76
CA VAL A 314 -5.48 -25.48 0.29
C VAL A 314 -5.04 -26.50 1.32
N ARG A 315 -3.72 -26.67 1.46
CA ARG A 315 -3.14 -27.39 2.60
C ARG A 315 -2.93 -26.40 3.74
N LEU A 316 -3.62 -26.63 4.86
CA LEU A 316 -3.43 -25.84 6.06
C LEU A 316 -2.45 -26.55 6.98
N PHE A 317 -1.45 -25.81 7.42
CA PHE A 317 -0.50 -26.26 8.43
C PHE A 317 -0.75 -25.49 9.73
N SER A 318 -0.83 -26.23 10.83
CA SER A 318 -1.03 -25.70 12.17
C SER A 318 0.20 -25.93 13.04
N ILE A 319 0.21 -25.34 14.24
CA ILE A 319 1.26 -25.59 15.22
C ILE A 319 1.40 -27.09 15.58
N ASN A 320 0.31 -27.86 15.51
CA ASN A 320 0.31 -29.31 15.71
C ASN A 320 0.92 -30.12 14.56
N ASP A 321 1.08 -29.53 13.38
CA ASP A 321 1.79 -30.14 12.25
C ASP A 321 3.29 -29.79 12.33
N PHE A 322 3.61 -28.54 12.72
CA PHE A 322 4.99 -28.10 12.99
C PHE A 322 5.67 -28.90 14.12
N TYR A 323 4.95 -29.24 15.20
CA TYR A 323 5.46 -30.12 16.28
C TYR A 323 5.83 -31.53 15.81
N LYS A 324 5.26 -32.00 14.69
CA LYS A 324 5.53 -33.33 14.09
C LYS A 324 6.55 -33.26 12.95
N HIS A 325 6.99 -32.06 12.57
CA HIS A 325 7.94 -31.85 11.50
C HIS A 325 9.37 -31.87 12.05
N HIS A 326 10.06 -32.98 11.80
CA HIS A 326 11.45 -33.21 12.20
C HIS A 326 12.47 -32.76 11.13
N GLY A 327 11.99 -32.11 10.06
CA GLY A 327 12.83 -31.62 8.97
C GLY A 327 13.30 -30.18 9.16
N LEU A 328 14.06 -29.71 8.17
CA LEU A 328 14.29 -28.27 7.95
C LEU A 328 13.02 -27.65 7.34
N ASP A 329 12.90 -26.33 7.41
CA ASP A 329 11.71 -25.54 7.04
C ASP A 329 10.52 -25.68 8.02
N ILE A 330 9.46 -24.86 7.90
CA ILE A 330 8.27 -24.97 8.76
C ILE A 330 7.41 -26.18 8.36
N VAL A 331 7.40 -26.50 7.07
CA VAL A 331 6.53 -27.52 6.45
C VAL A 331 7.34 -28.44 5.54
N PRO A 332 6.93 -29.71 5.35
CA PRO A 332 7.53 -30.56 4.33
C PRO A 332 7.30 -29.99 2.93
N LYS A 333 8.32 -30.12 2.06
CA LYS A 333 8.21 -29.77 0.64
C LYS A 333 7.22 -30.71 -0.05
N LEU A 334 6.55 -30.22 -1.11
CA LEU A 334 5.50 -30.97 -1.80
C LEU A 334 5.99 -32.37 -2.25
N PRO A 335 5.10 -33.38 -2.20
CA PRO A 335 5.50 -34.74 -1.90
C PRO A 335 6.19 -35.47 -3.05
N THR A 336 7.33 -36.09 -2.75
CA THR A 336 7.58 -37.47 -3.18
C THR A 336 6.78 -38.38 -2.26
N ASP A 337 5.79 -39.09 -2.82
CA ASP A 337 4.86 -40.04 -2.19
C ASP A 337 5.08 -40.42 -0.70
N ASP A 338 4.46 -39.68 0.23
CA ASP A 338 3.98 -40.27 1.48
C ASP A 338 2.79 -39.50 2.10
N LYS A 339 2.00 -40.18 2.93
CA LYS A 339 0.74 -39.68 3.53
C LYS A 339 0.94 -39.02 4.89
N SER A 340 1.97 -38.17 5.02
CA SER A 340 2.17 -37.31 6.19
C SER A 340 2.81 -35.96 5.78
N ALA A 341 2.47 -34.80 6.38
CA ALA A 341 1.39 -34.53 7.32
C ALA A 341 0.76 -33.15 7.02
N SER A 342 -0.58 -33.11 6.93
CA SER A 342 -1.42 -31.95 7.27
C SER A 342 -2.83 -32.49 7.50
N SER A 343 -3.41 -32.28 8.69
CA SER A 343 -4.72 -32.88 9.02
C SER A 343 -5.91 -32.14 8.39
N LEU A 344 -5.67 -31.00 7.75
CA LEU A 344 -6.68 -30.12 7.17
C LEU A 344 -6.26 -29.68 5.76
N SER A 345 -6.52 -30.53 4.79
CA SER A 345 -6.50 -30.16 3.38
C SER A 345 -7.92 -29.92 2.90
N TYR A 346 -8.21 -28.71 2.43
CA TYR A 346 -9.49 -28.34 1.81
C TYR A 346 -9.34 -28.41 0.29
N SER A 347 -9.82 -29.51 -0.30
CA SER A 347 -9.93 -29.68 -1.75
C SER A 347 -11.24 -29.08 -2.28
N HIS A 348 -11.26 -28.70 -3.55
CA HIS A 348 -12.43 -28.08 -4.21
C HIS A 348 -12.91 -26.78 -3.55
N LEU A 349 -11.98 -26.05 -2.92
CA LEU A 349 -12.23 -24.78 -2.26
C LEU A 349 -12.54 -23.72 -3.33
N GLN A 350 -13.69 -23.07 -3.20
CA GLN A 350 -14.23 -22.15 -4.21
C GLN A 350 -13.47 -20.82 -4.22
N GLU A 351 -13.12 -20.32 -5.41
CA GLU A 351 -12.34 -19.07 -5.55
C GLU A 351 -13.07 -17.85 -4.96
N ASN A 352 -14.41 -17.87 -4.91
CA ASN A 352 -15.22 -16.79 -4.34
C ASN A 352 -15.51 -16.91 -2.84
N MET A 353 -15.02 -17.96 -2.17
CA MET A 353 -15.18 -18.13 -0.72
C MET A 353 -14.36 -17.06 0.01
N LEU A 354 -14.93 -16.38 1.02
CA LEU A 354 -14.20 -15.39 1.80
C LEU A 354 -13.21 -16.05 2.76
N VAL A 355 -12.11 -15.37 3.06
CA VAL A 355 -11.15 -15.79 4.10
C VAL A 355 -11.86 -15.96 5.45
N GLN A 356 -12.85 -15.10 5.78
CA GLN A 356 -13.66 -15.27 6.99
C GLN A 356 -14.43 -16.60 7.05
N GLU A 357 -14.92 -17.11 5.92
CA GLU A 357 -15.60 -18.40 5.86
C GLU A 357 -14.61 -19.55 6.10
N LEU A 358 -13.39 -19.45 5.54
CA LEU A 358 -12.34 -20.43 5.78
C LEU A 358 -11.86 -20.41 7.25
N VAL A 359 -11.64 -19.22 7.82
CA VAL A 359 -11.34 -19.04 9.25
C VAL A 359 -12.41 -19.70 10.12
N SER A 360 -13.68 -19.56 9.77
CA SER A 360 -14.81 -20.15 10.50
C SER A 360 -14.82 -21.68 10.38
N ALA A 361 -14.70 -22.23 9.17
CA ALA A 361 -14.64 -23.68 8.93
C ALA A 361 -13.44 -24.33 9.64
N VAL A 362 -12.27 -23.70 9.60
CA VAL A 362 -11.04 -24.17 10.25
C VAL A 362 -11.15 -24.12 11.77
N THR A 363 -11.69 -23.04 12.34
CA THR A 363 -11.90 -22.91 13.79
C THR A 363 -12.89 -23.94 14.31
N GLN A 364 -13.95 -24.24 13.54
CA GLN A 364 -14.89 -25.33 13.83
C GLN A 364 -14.24 -26.71 13.72
N ALA A 365 -13.49 -26.99 12.64
CA ALA A 365 -12.85 -28.29 12.40
C ALA A 365 -11.73 -28.61 13.41
N LEU A 366 -11.00 -27.60 13.88
CA LEU A 366 -10.00 -27.73 14.96
C LEU A 366 -10.62 -27.72 16.37
N ASN A 367 -11.94 -27.50 16.49
CA ASN A 367 -12.66 -27.37 17.76
C ASN A 367 -12.02 -26.36 18.73
N ILE A 368 -11.59 -25.20 18.22
CA ILE A 368 -10.94 -24.13 19.02
C ILE A 368 -12.01 -23.16 19.53
N PRO A 369 -12.34 -23.13 20.84
CA PRO A 369 -13.48 -22.35 21.31
C PRO A 369 -13.16 -20.86 21.43
N GLY A 370 -14.02 -20.00 20.87
CA GLY A 370 -14.13 -18.57 21.21
C GLY A 370 -12.86 -17.73 21.02
N LYS A 371 -12.03 -18.06 20.02
CA LYS A 371 -10.66 -17.58 19.86
C LYS A 371 -10.43 -16.97 18.48
N ALA A 372 -9.62 -15.92 18.40
CA ALA A 372 -9.34 -15.24 17.14
C ALA A 372 -8.25 -15.97 16.35
N THR A 373 -8.66 -16.94 15.55
CA THR A 373 -7.82 -17.63 14.55
C THR A 373 -7.41 -16.67 13.43
N ARG A 374 -6.16 -16.71 13.01
CA ARG A 374 -5.64 -15.99 11.83
C ARG A 374 -5.07 -16.98 10.82
N ILE A 375 -5.10 -16.62 9.54
CA ILE A 375 -4.52 -17.42 8.46
C ILE A 375 -3.46 -16.58 7.75
N TRP A 376 -2.28 -17.15 7.52
CA TRP A 376 -1.12 -16.48 6.94
C TRP A 376 -0.72 -17.14 5.61
N PRO A 377 -0.30 -16.37 4.58
CA PRO A 377 0.17 -16.93 3.32
C PRO A 377 1.60 -17.46 3.45
N MET A 378 1.78 -18.77 3.28
CA MET A 378 3.09 -19.41 3.14
C MET A 378 3.62 -19.23 1.71
N ILE A 379 4.77 -18.60 1.47
CA ILE A 379 5.36 -18.46 0.12
C ILE A 379 6.72 -19.13 -0.01
N THR A 380 7.05 -19.58 -1.22
CA THR A 380 8.40 -20.06 -1.56
C THR A 380 9.36 -18.88 -1.76
N ARG A 381 10.30 -18.70 -0.83
CA ARG A 381 11.34 -17.65 -0.87
C ARG A 381 12.44 -17.98 -1.90
N GLN A 382 13.26 -17.00 -2.29
CA GLN A 382 14.35 -17.16 -3.29
C GLN A 382 15.35 -18.28 -2.97
N ASN A 383 15.58 -18.54 -1.68
CA ASN A 383 16.48 -19.58 -1.17
C ASN A 383 15.86 -21.00 -1.17
N GLY A 384 14.61 -21.14 -1.61
CA GLY A 384 13.88 -22.41 -1.66
C GLY A 384 13.33 -22.89 -0.33
N THR A 385 13.10 -21.99 0.64
CA THR A 385 12.27 -22.28 1.84
C THR A 385 10.81 -21.85 1.62
N ILE A 386 9.87 -22.41 2.40
CA ILE A 386 8.43 -22.09 2.33
C ILE A 386 7.97 -21.57 3.69
N ARG A 387 7.74 -20.26 3.80
CA ARG A 387 7.52 -19.53 5.07
C ARG A 387 6.36 -18.54 4.99
N PRO A 388 5.70 -18.16 6.09
CA PRO A 388 4.75 -17.03 6.11
C PRO A 388 5.36 -15.73 5.57
N ILE A 389 4.52 -14.81 5.10
CA ILE A 389 4.91 -13.45 4.72
C ILE A 389 3.80 -12.43 4.96
N GLY A 390 4.20 -11.21 5.36
CA GLY A 390 3.30 -10.05 5.47
C GLY A 390 2.32 -10.18 6.64
N PRO A 391 1.32 -9.29 6.75
CA PRO A 391 0.25 -9.45 7.73
C PRO A 391 -0.59 -10.71 7.43
N PRO A 392 -1.35 -11.23 8.42
CA PRO A 392 -2.34 -12.27 8.17
C PRO A 392 -3.38 -11.81 7.13
N LEU A 393 -3.98 -12.79 6.44
CA LEU A 393 -4.96 -12.55 5.39
C LEU A 393 -6.18 -11.79 5.93
N ASP A 394 -6.58 -10.73 5.21
CA ASP A 394 -7.80 -9.97 5.48
C ASP A 394 -9.05 -10.89 5.36
N PRO A 395 -9.88 -11.02 6.41
CA PRO A 395 -11.11 -11.81 6.37
C PRO A 395 -12.08 -11.44 5.24
N GLY A 396 -12.07 -10.18 4.78
CA GLY A 396 -12.95 -9.67 3.73
C GLY A 396 -12.52 -9.98 2.29
N VAL A 397 -11.34 -10.58 2.09
CA VAL A 397 -10.79 -10.93 0.77
C VAL A 397 -11.22 -12.35 0.35
N THR A 398 -11.35 -12.61 -0.96
CA THR A 398 -11.69 -13.96 -1.46
C THR A 398 -10.47 -14.87 -1.58
N MET A 399 -10.67 -16.18 -1.45
CA MET A 399 -9.61 -17.17 -1.60
C MET A 399 -8.96 -17.18 -3.01
N GLY A 400 -9.72 -16.78 -4.03
CA GLY A 400 -9.22 -16.55 -5.39
C GLY A 400 -8.35 -15.29 -5.49
N ASP A 401 -8.65 -14.24 -4.74
CA ASP A 401 -7.81 -13.03 -4.68
C ASP A 401 -6.56 -13.24 -3.82
N VAL A 402 -6.64 -14.03 -2.74
CA VAL A 402 -5.47 -14.59 -2.03
C VAL A 402 -4.60 -15.39 -3.00
N ARG A 403 -5.20 -16.24 -3.85
CA ARG A 403 -4.48 -16.98 -4.90
C ARG A 403 -3.79 -16.06 -5.91
N LYS A 404 -4.49 -15.04 -6.42
CA LYS A 404 -3.92 -14.06 -7.38
C LYS A 404 -2.80 -13.21 -6.76
N THR A 405 -2.89 -12.91 -5.46
CA THR A 405 -1.95 -12.00 -4.77
C THR A 405 -0.68 -12.73 -4.32
N HIS A 406 -0.81 -13.89 -3.67
CA HIS A 406 0.32 -14.62 -3.05
C HIS A 406 0.75 -15.86 -3.85
N TYR A 407 -0.14 -16.44 -4.67
CA TYR A 407 0.04 -17.72 -5.35
C TYR A 407 -0.13 -17.70 -6.89
N PRO A 408 0.14 -16.62 -7.64
CA PRO A 408 -0.30 -16.53 -9.03
C PRO A 408 0.44 -17.46 -10.01
N ARG A 409 1.49 -18.18 -9.55
CA ARG A 409 2.16 -19.26 -10.29
C ARG A 409 1.74 -20.68 -9.85
N LEU A 410 0.86 -20.80 -8.86
CA LEU A 410 0.35 -22.04 -8.29
C LEU A 410 -1.19 -22.08 -8.49
N PRO A 411 -1.66 -22.50 -9.68
CA PRO A 411 -3.06 -22.30 -10.06
C PRO A 411 -4.08 -23.16 -9.31
N HIS A 412 -3.67 -24.29 -8.71
CA HIS A 412 -4.59 -25.31 -8.17
C HIS A 412 -4.24 -25.84 -6.78
N GLU A 413 -3.02 -25.59 -6.26
CA GLU A 413 -2.64 -26.01 -4.92
C GLU A 413 -1.68 -25.02 -4.27
N PHE A 414 -1.99 -24.58 -3.05
CA PHE A 414 -1.09 -23.78 -2.22
C PHE A 414 -1.22 -24.08 -0.73
N GLN A 415 -0.28 -23.54 0.04
CA GLN A 415 -0.12 -23.81 1.47
C GLN A 415 -0.45 -22.54 2.27
N LEU A 416 -1.19 -22.67 3.37
CA LEU A 416 -1.48 -21.59 4.30
C LEU A 416 -1.15 -22.02 5.73
N TRP A 417 -0.75 -21.07 6.57
CA TRP A 417 -0.48 -21.31 7.99
C TRP A 417 -1.65 -20.86 8.85
N VAL A 418 -2.07 -21.69 9.81
CA VAL A 418 -3.16 -21.42 10.75
C VAL A 418 -2.57 -21.06 12.11
N GLU A 419 -2.67 -19.79 12.46
CA GLU A 419 -2.33 -19.28 13.78
C GLU A 419 -3.55 -19.44 14.71
N SER A 420 -3.44 -20.35 15.67
CA SER A 420 -4.38 -20.49 16.77
C SER A 420 -4.08 -19.48 17.87
N ASP A 421 -5.12 -18.90 18.47
CA ASP A 421 -5.00 -17.90 19.53
C ASP A 421 -4.22 -18.39 20.76
N GLY A 422 -3.02 -17.83 20.97
CA GLY A 422 -2.12 -18.13 22.08
C GLY A 422 -0.71 -17.65 21.78
N CYS A 423 -0.30 -16.54 22.39
CA CYS A 423 1.04 -15.98 22.19
C CYS A 423 2.02 -16.55 23.23
N PHE A 424 3.06 -17.27 22.79
CA PHE A 424 4.08 -17.83 23.71
C PHE A 424 5.07 -16.76 24.21
N TYR A 425 5.33 -15.74 23.39
CA TYR A 425 6.14 -14.56 23.69
C TYR A 425 5.72 -13.42 22.75
N GLY A 426 5.74 -12.17 23.24
CA GLY A 426 5.32 -10.96 22.50
C GLY A 426 3.82 -10.67 22.52
N ASP A 427 3.39 -9.70 21.71
CA ASP A 427 1.97 -9.42 21.42
C ASP A 427 1.72 -9.47 19.91
N ARG A 428 0.75 -10.29 19.51
CA ARG A 428 0.30 -10.45 18.12
C ARG A 428 -0.48 -9.26 17.55
N ASN A 429 -0.76 -8.25 18.38
CA ASN A 429 -1.37 -6.97 17.98
C ASN A 429 -0.40 -5.80 18.14
N GLY A 430 0.85 -6.06 18.56
CA GLY A 430 1.86 -5.02 18.71
C GLY A 430 2.21 -4.39 17.36
N PRO A 431 2.44 -3.06 17.29
CA PRO A 431 3.04 -2.44 16.11
C PRO A 431 4.43 -3.06 15.85
N ASP A 432 4.84 -3.07 14.59
CA ASP A 432 6.13 -3.59 14.11
C ASP A 432 6.47 -5.05 14.54
N SER A 433 5.48 -5.83 14.99
CA SER A 433 5.71 -7.16 15.58
C SER A 433 5.59 -8.29 14.54
N SER A 434 6.67 -9.05 14.34
CA SER A 434 6.76 -10.13 13.34
C SER A 434 6.55 -11.53 13.93
N LEU A 435 5.91 -12.41 13.16
CA LEU A 435 5.66 -13.82 13.49
C LEU A 435 6.90 -14.69 13.20
N VAL A 436 7.52 -15.23 14.24
CA VAL A 436 8.74 -16.05 14.17
C VAL A 436 8.52 -17.44 14.77
N PHE A 437 9.25 -18.43 14.27
CA PHE A 437 9.11 -19.83 14.60
C PHE A 437 10.30 -20.33 15.41
N LEU A 438 10.07 -21.04 16.50
CA LEU A 438 11.13 -21.64 17.32
C LEU A 438 11.22 -23.14 17.03
N LYS A 439 12.45 -23.65 16.84
CA LYS A 439 12.74 -25.08 16.78
C LYS A 439 13.69 -25.49 17.90
N TYR A 440 13.43 -26.63 18.53
CA TYR A 440 14.36 -27.25 19.47
C TYR A 440 15.22 -28.31 18.76
N PHE A 441 16.54 -28.27 18.97
CA PHE A 441 17.47 -29.31 18.57
C PHE A 441 17.93 -30.14 19.78
N ASP A 442 17.53 -31.41 19.82
CA ASP A 442 17.95 -32.38 20.79
C ASP A 442 19.36 -32.89 20.44
N VAL A 443 20.37 -32.29 21.06
CA VAL A 443 21.79 -32.61 20.86
C VAL A 443 22.12 -34.06 21.25
N ILE A 444 21.31 -34.73 22.08
CA ILE A 444 21.52 -36.13 22.46
C ILE A 444 20.99 -37.04 21.34
N LYS A 445 19.77 -36.81 20.84
CA LYS A 445 19.18 -37.61 19.76
C LYS A 445 19.70 -37.26 18.36
N GLN A 446 20.30 -36.07 18.20
CA GLN A 446 20.59 -35.43 16.91
C GLN A 446 19.32 -35.16 16.07
N GLU A 447 18.21 -34.88 16.75
CA GLU A 447 16.90 -34.61 16.15
C GLU A 447 16.52 -33.14 16.30
N ILE A 448 15.89 -32.56 15.27
CA ILE A 448 15.26 -31.23 15.35
C ILE A 448 13.73 -31.38 15.42
N THR A 449 13.07 -30.44 16.08
CA THR A 449 11.62 -30.43 16.33
C THR A 449 11.06 -29.02 16.26
N GLY A 450 9.86 -28.82 15.71
CA GLY A 450 9.10 -27.59 15.90
C GLY A 450 8.70 -27.43 17.37
N PHE A 451 8.93 -26.24 17.95
CA PHE A 451 8.73 -26.00 19.38
C PHE A 451 7.57 -25.04 19.69
N CYS A 452 7.51 -23.87 19.05
CA CYS A 452 6.35 -22.95 19.11
C CYS A 452 6.46 -21.87 18.03
N SER A 453 5.46 -20.98 17.95
CA SER A 453 5.57 -19.68 17.28
C SER A 453 5.51 -18.54 18.31
N VAL A 454 6.16 -17.42 18.01
CA VAL A 454 6.28 -16.23 18.86
C VAL A 454 6.08 -14.97 18.04
N TYR A 455 5.72 -13.87 18.69
CA TYR A 455 5.84 -12.53 18.11
C TYR A 455 7.06 -11.85 18.68
N ILE A 456 7.88 -11.26 17.82
CA ILE A 456 9.06 -10.49 18.22
C ILE A 456 8.90 -9.03 17.81
N HIS A 457 9.38 -8.12 18.65
CA HIS A 457 9.56 -6.73 18.30
C HIS A 457 11.02 -6.49 17.83
N PRO A 458 11.33 -5.56 16.91
CA PRO A 458 12.67 -5.41 16.32
C PRO A 458 13.80 -5.07 17.32
N ASN A 459 13.45 -4.65 18.55
CA ASN A 459 14.39 -4.34 19.63
C ASN A 459 14.66 -5.54 20.58
N ASP A 460 13.87 -6.61 20.51
CA ASP A 460 14.03 -7.81 21.32
C ASP A 460 15.30 -8.56 20.93
N ARG A 461 15.75 -9.51 21.75
CA ARG A 461 16.97 -10.30 21.53
C ARG A 461 16.70 -11.80 21.71
N PRO A 462 17.49 -12.70 21.10
CA PRO A 462 17.32 -14.13 21.33
C PRO A 462 17.44 -14.52 22.81
N ASP A 463 18.33 -13.86 23.57
CA ASP A 463 18.47 -14.10 25.02
C ASP A 463 17.17 -13.80 25.81
N ASP A 464 16.31 -12.88 25.33
CA ASP A 464 15.05 -12.51 26.01
C ASP A 464 13.98 -13.63 25.93
N LEU A 465 14.12 -14.56 24.98
CA LEU A 465 13.29 -15.77 24.88
C LEU A 465 13.64 -16.82 25.94
N SER A 466 14.86 -16.77 26.50
CA SER A 466 15.41 -17.83 27.37
C SER A 466 14.53 -18.17 28.59
N PRO A 467 13.94 -17.21 29.33
CA PRO A 467 13.13 -17.53 30.51
C PRO A 467 11.85 -18.31 30.18
N MET A 468 11.27 -18.09 29.00
CA MET A 468 10.09 -18.81 28.53
C MET A 468 10.46 -20.18 27.99
N ILE A 469 11.55 -20.28 27.22
CA ILE A 469 12.08 -21.56 26.72
C ILE A 469 12.44 -22.48 27.88
N CYS A 470 13.25 -22.02 28.85
CA CYS A 470 13.66 -22.86 29.99
C CYS A 470 12.45 -23.37 30.79
N ARG A 471 11.43 -22.51 31.02
CA ARG A 471 10.20 -22.92 31.72
C ARG A 471 9.43 -24.01 30.99
N ALA A 472 9.29 -23.90 29.66
CA ALA A 472 8.53 -24.84 28.84
C ALA A 472 9.31 -26.11 28.47
N MET A 473 10.65 -26.08 28.55
CA MET A 473 11.53 -27.25 28.41
C MET A 473 11.84 -27.95 29.74
N GLU A 474 11.25 -27.51 30.85
CA GLU A 474 11.52 -27.98 32.23
C GLU A 474 13.03 -27.91 32.60
N TRP A 475 13.75 -26.91 32.10
CA TRP A 475 15.15 -26.65 32.40
C TRP A 475 15.33 -25.70 33.59
N GLU A 476 16.44 -25.85 34.32
CA GLU A 476 16.82 -24.96 35.41
C GLU A 476 16.81 -23.48 34.96
N PRO A 477 16.28 -22.54 35.77
CA PRO A 477 16.30 -21.13 35.45
C PRO A 477 17.73 -20.62 35.16
N ASN A 478 17.89 -19.89 34.06
CA ASN A 478 19.18 -19.43 33.53
C ASN A 478 20.09 -20.54 32.94
N THR A 479 19.54 -21.73 32.63
CA THR A 479 20.22 -22.71 31.76
C THR A 479 20.67 -22.02 30.46
N PRO A 480 21.98 -22.01 30.12
CA PRO A 480 22.45 -21.30 28.94
C PRO A 480 21.97 -21.95 27.64
N ILE A 481 21.51 -21.11 26.70
CA ILE A 481 20.98 -21.52 25.40
C ILE A 481 21.95 -21.08 24.29
N SER A 482 21.98 -21.81 23.18
CA SER A 482 22.64 -21.38 21.95
C SER A 482 21.60 -21.29 20.83
N TYR A 483 21.55 -20.12 20.18
CA TYR A 483 20.60 -19.76 19.14
C TYR A 483 21.26 -19.78 17.75
N TYR A 484 20.48 -20.18 16.75
CA TYR A 484 20.89 -20.32 15.36
C TYR A 484 19.73 -19.94 14.44
N GLU A 485 19.98 -19.29 13.32
CA GLU A 485 18.97 -18.97 12.31
C GLU A 485 18.93 -20.09 11.26
N GLU A 486 17.76 -20.66 10.99
CA GLU A 486 17.57 -21.59 9.87
C GLU A 486 17.24 -20.81 8.59
N ILE A 487 18.27 -20.22 7.96
CA ILE A 487 18.13 -19.44 6.73
C ILE A 487 17.56 -20.30 5.60
N LYS A 488 18.16 -21.49 5.38
CA LYS A 488 17.83 -22.42 4.28
C LYS A 488 18.37 -23.83 4.57
N PRO A 489 17.96 -24.88 3.82
CA PRO A 489 18.39 -26.26 4.09
C PRO A 489 19.91 -26.55 4.04
N THR A 490 20.75 -25.59 3.67
CA THR A 490 22.21 -25.68 3.60
C THR A 490 22.95 -24.55 4.33
N SER A 491 22.25 -23.73 5.12
CA SER A 491 22.86 -22.69 5.97
C SER A 491 22.06 -22.54 7.26
N ILE A 492 22.72 -22.82 8.37
CA ILE A 492 22.21 -22.61 9.73
C ILE A 492 23.30 -21.80 10.44
N ASP A 493 23.01 -20.54 10.69
CA ASP A 493 24.02 -19.54 11.04
C ASP A 493 23.89 -19.18 12.52
N LYS A 494 25.02 -19.12 13.25
CA LYS A 494 24.98 -18.95 14.71
C LYS A 494 24.64 -17.51 15.09
N MET A 495 23.57 -17.33 15.86
CA MET A 495 23.11 -16.03 16.33
C MET A 495 23.92 -15.56 17.55
N ASP A 496 24.07 -14.25 17.67
CA ASP A 496 24.58 -13.58 18.88
C ASP A 496 23.38 -13.17 19.73
N GLY A 497 23.15 -13.88 20.84
CA GLY A 497 21.97 -13.72 21.68
C GLY A 497 21.79 -12.32 22.30
N LYS A 498 22.82 -11.46 22.23
CA LYS A 498 22.82 -10.09 22.76
C LYS A 498 22.49 -9.03 21.71
N LYS A 499 22.52 -9.37 20.42
CA LYS A 499 22.07 -8.47 19.35
C LYS A 499 20.55 -8.42 19.30
N THR A 500 20.00 -7.32 18.84
CA THR A 500 18.55 -7.24 18.61
C THR A 500 18.15 -8.01 17.36
N MET A 501 16.89 -8.46 17.29
CA MET A 501 16.35 -9.17 16.11
C MET A 501 16.56 -8.35 14.82
N LYS A 502 16.42 -7.02 14.88
CA LYS A 502 16.74 -6.10 13.76
C LYS A 502 18.21 -6.11 13.34
N GLN A 503 19.15 -6.33 14.26
CA GLN A 503 20.58 -6.46 13.96
C GLN A 503 20.98 -7.87 13.49
N LEU A 504 20.03 -8.81 13.56
CA LEU A 504 20.12 -10.18 13.05
C LEU A 504 19.21 -10.38 11.82
N GLU A 505 18.60 -9.30 11.31
CA GLU A 505 17.70 -9.26 10.14
C GLU A 505 16.46 -10.17 10.20
N ILE A 506 16.09 -10.64 11.40
CA ILE A 506 14.96 -11.56 11.65
C ILE A 506 13.61 -10.84 11.53
N GLY A 507 12.68 -11.44 10.78
CA GLY A 507 11.29 -10.99 10.61
C GLY A 507 10.30 -12.13 10.28
N ASP A 508 9.21 -11.79 9.58
CA ASP A 508 8.05 -12.69 9.40
C ASP A 508 8.38 -13.99 8.65
N GLY A 509 8.09 -15.11 9.32
CA GLY A 509 8.33 -16.46 8.82
C GLY A 509 9.76 -16.99 9.01
N ASP A 510 10.61 -16.29 9.76
CA ASP A 510 11.94 -16.80 10.09
C ASP A 510 11.90 -17.87 11.19
N ILE A 511 12.95 -18.71 11.23
CA ILE A 511 13.09 -19.80 12.20
C ILE A 511 14.34 -19.56 13.03
N ILE A 512 14.14 -19.47 14.35
CA ILE A 512 15.21 -19.52 15.35
C ILE A 512 15.27 -20.94 15.91
N CYS A 513 16.32 -21.66 15.54
CA CYS A 513 16.70 -22.92 16.16
C CYS A 513 17.41 -22.65 17.49
N PHE A 514 17.05 -23.37 18.54
CA PHE A 514 17.71 -23.29 19.83
C PHE A 514 18.08 -24.68 20.37
N GLN A 515 19.14 -24.71 21.15
CA GLN A 515 19.56 -25.89 21.92
C GLN A 515 20.16 -25.46 23.25
N ARG A 516 20.19 -26.38 24.21
CA ARG A 516 20.99 -26.19 25.43
C ARG A 516 22.46 -26.03 25.03
N ALA A 517 23.16 -25.05 25.59
CA ALA A 517 24.59 -24.89 25.37
C ALA A 517 25.33 -26.02 26.09
N MET A 518 26.03 -26.87 25.33
CA MET A 518 26.84 -27.96 25.89
C MET A 518 28.09 -27.41 26.59
N THR A 519 28.38 -27.89 27.80
CA THR A 519 29.72 -27.74 28.37
C THR A 519 30.69 -28.73 27.70
N SER A 520 31.99 -28.40 27.70
CA SER A 520 33.04 -29.23 27.08
C SER A 520 33.08 -30.67 27.59
N THR A 521 32.66 -30.90 28.84
CA THR A 521 32.63 -32.21 29.48
C THR A 521 31.45 -33.07 29.01
N GLU A 522 30.27 -32.47 28.82
CA GLU A 522 29.06 -33.19 28.42
C GLU A 522 29.17 -33.71 26.98
N TYR A 523 29.73 -32.91 26.07
CA TYR A 523 30.02 -33.32 24.69
C TYR A 523 30.83 -34.63 24.60
N VAL A 524 31.85 -34.77 25.45
CA VAL A 524 32.69 -35.98 25.54
C VAL A 524 31.92 -37.17 26.12
N ILE A 525 30.98 -36.93 27.04
CA ILE A 525 30.13 -37.99 27.62
C ILE A 525 29.12 -38.50 26.59
N THR A 526 28.44 -37.60 25.86
CA THR A 526 27.46 -37.96 24.82
C THR A 526 28.11 -38.81 23.71
N ILE A 527 29.28 -38.42 23.20
CA ILE A 527 30.01 -39.20 22.19
C ILE A 527 30.41 -40.59 22.72
N LYS A 528 30.87 -40.68 23.99
CA LYS A 528 31.20 -41.97 24.63
C LYS A 528 29.98 -42.86 24.88
N TYR A 529 28.80 -42.30 25.05
CA TYR A 529 27.57 -43.06 25.22
C TYR A 529 27.13 -43.72 23.89
N PHE A 530 27.02 -42.93 22.81
CA PHE A 530 26.57 -43.46 21.52
C PHE A 530 27.60 -44.37 20.82
N SER A 531 28.90 -44.07 20.91
CA SER A 531 29.93 -44.97 20.38
C SER A 531 29.93 -46.35 21.07
N LYS A 532 29.40 -46.45 22.30
CA LYS A 532 29.22 -47.73 23.02
C LYS A 532 27.97 -48.49 22.60
N LEU A 533 26.92 -47.79 22.14
CA LEU A 533 25.71 -48.39 21.57
C LEU A 533 25.99 -48.96 20.16
N TYR A 534 26.52 -48.14 19.25
CA TYR A 534 26.78 -48.55 17.86
C TYR A 534 27.91 -49.58 17.68
N SER A 535 28.70 -49.84 18.73
CA SER A 535 29.70 -50.93 18.74
C SER A 535 29.14 -52.29 19.17
N HIS A 536 27.89 -52.36 19.67
CA HIS A 536 27.21 -53.63 19.97
C HIS A 536 26.31 -54.11 18.82
N SER A 537 25.96 -53.24 17.86
CA SER A 537 25.07 -53.57 16.73
C SER A 537 25.81 -54.04 15.46
N GLN A 538 26.97 -54.68 15.60
CA GLN A 538 27.71 -55.33 14.49
C GLN A 538 28.22 -56.74 14.85
N LEU A 539 27.63 -57.39 15.86
CA LEU A 539 27.93 -58.76 16.27
C LEU A 539 26.65 -59.56 16.60
N GLU A 540 25.71 -59.60 15.65
CA GLU A 540 24.65 -60.60 15.51
C GLU A 540 24.28 -60.77 14.03
#